data_AF-A0A0F9HUJ8-F1
#
_entry.id   AF-A0A0F9HUJ8-F1
#
_cell.length_a   1.000
_cell.length_b   1.000
_cell.length_c   1.000
_cell.angle_alpha   90.00
_cell.angle_beta   90.00
_cell.angle_gamma   90.00
#
_symmetry.space_group_name_H-M   'P 1'
#
loop_
_entity.id
_entity.type
_entity.pdbx_description
1 polymer ?
#
loop_
_entity_poly.entity_id
_entity_poly.type
_entity_poly.pdbx_seq_one_letter_code
_entity_poly.pdbx_strand_id
1 'polypeptide(L)'
;ELDTLYENYGNKESDVYIDRTETIIVDGEEVSKLKWTRAKLKEDNPDWVANVRRIQAIDNDIPDKLDGAGAMESWVKRGEKADEFGGNSPEVKDYYIRYPKLHQWAIDNELVEDSRADWNEKVIALDVRWRIEDDKYEAIDPDMKNPNTDVLLREEFLLDPINKQYNNARRERTIYQLDENASDILVKDFVGYGHEIDKFNAGSSQAKLYRFNHKGLQAFMEKHDQWEELEMEKAPIWQIDVDFETDDNEYQAILDKFEDIRKQNTATKAFLFPNGKPTPYALKRYERQALEIDFPRVEEYVGWHTNQTLVRPADLDSSIPFYEDDWYLIDHPEFLKAMRKANLFTGKRDFRLVPMKDGKPNRKVGADYIGYKKLLLQDASGIELDQYRLDHLEMDKWAVSVRIWTTTMTEQRRRLGMTPSERFMEETKRLQEELRR
;
A
#
# COMPACT_ATOMS: atom_id res chain seq x y z
N GLU A 1 -31.88 18.17 -58.24
CA GLU A 1 -31.20 19.48 -58.16
C GLU A 1 -30.08 19.48 -57.12
N LEU A 2 -30.35 19.14 -55.85
CA LEU A 2 -29.33 19.09 -54.80
C LEU A 2 -28.26 17.99 -55.01
N ASP A 3 -28.61 16.80 -55.51
CA ASP A 3 -27.62 15.76 -55.87
C ASP A 3 -26.67 16.24 -56.95
N THR A 4 -27.23 16.87 -57.99
CA THR A 4 -26.46 17.46 -59.09
C THR A 4 -25.51 18.53 -58.58
N LEU A 5 -25.98 19.38 -57.65
CA LEU A 5 -25.15 20.40 -57.01
C LEU A 5 -24.01 19.80 -56.17
N TYR A 6 -24.31 18.76 -55.37
CA TYR A 6 -23.32 18.06 -54.53
C TYR A 6 -22.20 17.41 -55.36
N GLU A 7 -22.57 16.72 -56.43
CA GLU A 7 -21.61 16.10 -57.36
C GLU A 7 -20.79 17.15 -58.12
N ASN A 8 -21.45 18.23 -58.57
CA ASN A 8 -20.83 19.30 -59.32
C ASN A 8 -19.71 20.04 -58.57
N TYR A 9 -19.77 20.13 -57.23
CA TYR A 9 -18.65 20.69 -56.46
C TYR A 9 -17.32 19.97 -56.70
N GLY A 10 -17.34 18.66 -56.98
CA GLY A 10 -16.13 17.87 -57.23
C GLY A 10 -15.82 17.64 -58.72
N ASN A 11 -16.69 18.09 -59.63
CA ASN A 11 -16.59 17.85 -61.06
C ASN A 11 -15.88 19.02 -61.75
N LYS A 12 -14.68 18.79 -62.31
CA LYS A 12 -13.86 19.80 -63.00
C LYS A 12 -14.56 20.49 -64.17
N GLU A 13 -15.59 19.87 -64.73
CA GLU A 13 -16.37 20.41 -65.85
C GLU A 13 -17.57 21.26 -65.41
N SER A 14 -17.80 21.39 -64.10
CA SER A 14 -18.91 22.18 -63.57
C SER A 14 -18.52 23.63 -63.28
N ASP A 15 -19.45 24.55 -63.54
CA ASP A 15 -19.31 25.98 -63.19
C ASP A 15 -19.19 26.23 -61.67
N VAL A 16 -19.55 25.25 -60.84
CA VAL A 16 -19.43 25.32 -59.37
C VAL A 16 -18.32 24.41 -58.82
N TYR A 17 -17.40 23.94 -59.67
CA TYR A 17 -16.24 23.15 -59.25
C TYR A 17 -15.43 23.85 -58.15
N ILE A 18 -15.00 23.08 -57.15
CA ILE A 18 -14.09 23.51 -56.10
C ILE A 18 -12.84 22.62 -56.18
N ASP A 19 -11.65 23.23 -56.35
CA ASP A 19 -10.43 22.43 -56.39
C ASP A 19 -10.19 21.72 -55.06
N ARG A 20 -9.73 20.46 -55.13
CA ARG A 20 -9.43 19.65 -53.95
C ARG A 20 -8.32 20.26 -53.09
N THR A 21 -7.45 21.08 -53.68
CA THR A 21 -6.40 21.80 -52.95
C THR A 21 -6.85 23.16 -52.42
N GLU A 22 -8.04 23.66 -52.79
CA GLU A 22 -8.55 24.91 -52.22
C GLU A 22 -8.90 24.74 -50.75
N THR A 23 -8.46 25.70 -49.95
CA THR A 23 -8.73 25.79 -48.52
C THR A 23 -9.45 27.10 -48.18
N ILE A 24 -10.14 27.10 -47.05
CA ILE A 24 -10.77 28.28 -46.45
C ILE A 24 -10.47 28.30 -44.96
N ILE A 25 -10.54 29.49 -44.34
CA ILE A 25 -10.41 29.61 -42.88
C ILE A 25 -11.81 29.56 -42.27
N VAL A 26 -12.03 28.60 -41.36
CA VAL A 26 -13.27 28.44 -40.59
C VAL A 26 -12.85 28.41 -39.12
N ASP A 27 -13.40 29.34 -38.33
CA ASP A 27 -13.09 29.48 -36.89
C ASP A 27 -11.59 29.55 -36.56
N GLY A 28 -10.79 30.12 -37.47
CA GLY A 28 -9.34 30.29 -37.31
C GLY A 28 -8.49 29.13 -37.83
N GLU A 29 -9.10 28.05 -38.33
CA GLU A 29 -8.42 26.88 -38.87
C GLU A 29 -8.55 26.78 -40.40
N GLU A 30 -7.49 26.33 -41.06
CA GLU A 30 -7.49 26.10 -42.51
C GLU A 30 -8.08 24.72 -42.85
N VAL A 31 -9.23 24.71 -43.53
CA VAL A 31 -9.96 23.49 -43.92
C VAL A 31 -10.16 23.40 -45.43
N SER A 32 -10.29 22.18 -45.96
CA SER A 32 -10.59 21.98 -47.40
C SER A 32 -11.94 22.57 -47.76
N LYS A 33 -11.95 23.51 -48.72
CA LYS A 33 -13.14 24.22 -49.18
C LYS A 33 -14.20 23.27 -49.73
N LEU A 34 -13.79 22.28 -50.53
CA LEU A 34 -14.69 21.26 -51.07
C LEU A 34 -15.38 20.46 -49.96
N LYS A 35 -14.60 20.01 -48.95
CA LYS A 35 -15.15 19.24 -47.83
C LYS A 35 -16.13 20.09 -47.02
N TRP A 36 -15.76 21.33 -46.70
CA TRP A 36 -16.61 22.24 -45.94
C TRP A 36 -17.90 22.58 -46.70
N THR A 37 -17.83 22.93 -47.98
CA THR A 37 -19.03 23.27 -48.79
C THR A 37 -19.97 22.07 -48.92
N ARG A 38 -19.45 20.86 -49.09
CA ARG A 38 -20.26 19.63 -49.10
C ARG A 38 -20.89 19.34 -47.74
N ALA A 39 -20.19 19.58 -46.64
CA ALA A 39 -20.74 19.44 -45.29
C ALA A 39 -21.85 20.48 -45.04
N LYS A 40 -21.62 21.74 -45.42
CA LYS A 40 -22.60 22.82 -45.29
C LYS A 40 -23.87 22.56 -46.08
N LEU A 41 -23.75 22.06 -47.32
CA LEU A 41 -24.93 21.67 -48.13
C LEU A 41 -25.76 20.58 -47.45
N LYS A 42 -25.12 19.59 -46.81
CA LYS A 42 -25.81 18.54 -46.06
C LYS A 42 -26.49 19.10 -44.80
N GLU A 43 -25.78 19.92 -44.04
CA GLU A 43 -26.27 20.57 -42.81
C GLU A 43 -27.50 21.44 -43.09
N ASP A 44 -27.47 22.22 -44.17
CA ASP A 44 -28.56 23.13 -44.54
C ASP A 44 -29.77 22.40 -45.17
N ASN A 45 -29.62 21.11 -45.53
CA ASN A 45 -30.67 20.33 -46.21
C ASN A 45 -30.84 18.92 -45.60
N PRO A 46 -31.19 18.80 -44.31
CA PRO A 46 -31.27 17.49 -43.63
C PRO A 46 -32.32 16.55 -44.25
N ASP A 47 -33.45 17.09 -44.72
CA ASP A 47 -34.49 16.31 -45.40
C ASP A 47 -33.99 15.71 -46.73
N TRP A 48 -33.12 16.42 -47.44
CA TRP A 48 -32.50 15.90 -48.66
C TRP A 48 -31.58 14.72 -48.34
N VAL A 49 -30.72 14.84 -47.32
CA VAL A 49 -29.84 13.72 -46.91
C VAL A 49 -30.65 12.51 -46.46
N ALA A 50 -31.72 12.72 -45.69
CA ALA A 50 -32.66 11.67 -45.32
C ALA A 50 -33.32 11.03 -46.55
N ASN A 51 -33.75 11.82 -47.53
CA ASN A 51 -34.34 11.31 -48.78
C ASN A 51 -33.34 10.53 -49.63
N VAL A 52 -32.08 10.97 -49.72
CA VAL A 52 -31.01 10.20 -50.40
C VAL A 52 -30.84 8.82 -49.76
N ARG A 53 -30.92 8.73 -48.43
CA ARG A 53 -30.88 7.44 -47.71
C ARG A 53 -32.13 6.60 -47.93
N ARG A 54 -33.31 7.21 -47.99
CA ARG A 54 -34.55 6.49 -48.36
C ARG A 54 -34.45 5.91 -49.77
N ILE A 55 -33.96 6.70 -50.72
CA ILE A 55 -33.72 6.26 -52.10
C ILE A 55 -32.72 5.10 -52.11
N GLN A 56 -31.56 5.24 -51.45
CA GLN A 56 -30.59 4.14 -51.32
C GLN A 56 -31.22 2.87 -50.74
N ALA A 57 -32.03 3.00 -49.69
CA ALA A 57 -32.68 1.86 -49.07
C ALA A 57 -33.71 1.20 -50.02
N ILE A 58 -34.48 1.99 -50.76
CA ILE A 58 -35.42 1.51 -51.80
C ILE A 58 -34.67 0.82 -52.93
N ASP A 59 -33.57 1.39 -53.41
CA ASP A 59 -32.73 0.85 -54.49
C ASP A 59 -32.08 -0.49 -54.10
N ASN A 60 -31.95 -0.76 -52.79
CA ASN A 60 -31.43 -2.01 -52.22
C ASN A 60 -32.55 -2.88 -51.61
N ASP A 61 -33.78 -2.74 -52.11
CA ASP A 61 -34.95 -3.55 -51.76
C ASP A 61 -35.15 -3.71 -50.23
N ILE A 62 -35.00 -2.62 -49.46
CA ILE A 62 -35.14 -2.69 -48.01
C ILE A 62 -36.55 -3.22 -47.63
N PRO A 63 -36.66 -4.21 -46.73
CA PRO A 63 -37.96 -4.68 -46.27
C PRO A 63 -38.75 -3.59 -45.54
N ASP A 64 -40.08 -3.65 -45.55
CA ASP A 64 -40.91 -2.68 -44.79
C ASP A 64 -40.54 -2.61 -43.30
N LYS A 65 -40.13 -3.74 -42.73
CA LYS A 65 -39.74 -3.85 -41.32
C LYS A 65 -38.49 -4.70 -41.10
N LEU A 66 -37.59 -4.16 -40.29
CA LEU A 66 -36.45 -4.87 -39.70
C LEU A 66 -36.47 -4.59 -38.20
N ASP A 67 -36.16 -5.61 -37.39
CA ASP A 67 -36.14 -5.51 -35.91
C ASP A 67 -37.45 -4.95 -35.29
N GLY A 68 -38.58 -5.16 -35.96
CA GLY A 68 -39.90 -4.66 -35.51
C GLY A 68 -40.15 -3.17 -35.77
N ALA A 69 -39.17 -2.43 -36.28
CA ALA A 69 -39.27 -1.03 -36.68
C ALA A 69 -39.39 -0.89 -38.20
N GLY A 70 -39.83 0.27 -38.69
CA GLY A 70 -39.83 0.58 -40.13
C GLY A 70 -38.39 0.67 -40.63
N ALA A 71 -37.98 -0.25 -41.50
CA ALA A 71 -36.56 -0.45 -41.79
C ALA A 71 -35.92 0.75 -42.49
N MET A 72 -36.64 1.37 -43.42
CA MET A 72 -36.19 2.57 -44.14
C MET A 72 -35.89 3.73 -43.17
N GLU A 73 -36.79 4.01 -42.23
CA GLU A 73 -36.55 5.06 -41.23
C GLU A 73 -35.46 4.67 -40.23
N SER A 74 -35.28 3.38 -39.94
CA SER A 74 -34.14 2.92 -39.16
C SER A 74 -32.81 3.13 -39.90
N TRP A 75 -32.76 2.92 -41.22
CA TRP A 75 -31.59 3.23 -42.05
C TRP A 75 -31.28 4.73 -42.06
N VAL A 76 -32.31 5.57 -42.19
CA VAL A 76 -32.18 7.04 -42.10
C VAL A 76 -31.60 7.46 -40.75
N LYS A 77 -32.16 6.97 -39.64
CA LYS A 77 -31.70 7.27 -38.27
C LYS A 77 -30.27 6.82 -37.99
N ARG A 78 -29.86 5.66 -38.50
CA ARG A 78 -28.46 5.23 -38.48
C ARG A 78 -27.59 6.25 -39.21
N GLY A 79 -28.03 6.66 -40.40
CA GLY A 79 -27.35 7.64 -41.22
C GLY A 79 -27.18 9.00 -40.54
N GLU A 80 -28.21 9.48 -39.83
CA GLU A 80 -28.13 10.70 -39.02
C GLU A 80 -27.02 10.59 -37.96
N LYS A 81 -26.94 9.46 -37.23
CA LYS A 81 -25.83 9.21 -36.29
C LYS A 81 -24.47 9.18 -36.98
N ALA A 82 -24.40 8.60 -38.17
CA ALA A 82 -23.16 8.51 -38.93
C ALA A 82 -22.70 9.88 -39.47
N ASP A 83 -23.62 10.81 -39.74
CA ASP A 83 -23.27 12.18 -40.09
C ASP A 83 -22.76 12.96 -38.87
N GLU A 84 -23.40 12.76 -37.71
CA GLU A 84 -23.06 13.46 -36.46
C GLU A 84 -21.73 12.97 -35.87
N PHE A 85 -21.52 11.66 -35.78
CA PHE A 85 -20.39 11.06 -35.05
C PHE A 85 -19.37 10.34 -35.94
N GLY A 86 -19.70 10.13 -37.22
CA GLY A 86 -18.91 9.33 -38.15
C GLY A 86 -19.40 7.89 -38.29
N GLY A 87 -19.16 7.29 -39.46
CA GLY A 87 -19.69 5.96 -39.80
C GLY A 87 -19.18 4.78 -38.96
N ASN A 88 -18.03 4.93 -38.30
CA ASN A 88 -17.41 3.91 -37.43
C ASN A 88 -17.49 4.27 -35.93
N SER A 89 -18.27 5.28 -35.58
CA SER A 89 -18.37 5.75 -34.20
C SER A 89 -19.07 4.72 -33.29
N PRO A 90 -18.85 4.77 -31.96
CA PRO A 90 -19.59 3.95 -31.00
C PRO A 90 -21.11 4.09 -31.14
N GLU A 91 -21.63 5.26 -31.50
CA GLU A 91 -23.06 5.54 -31.65
C GLU A 91 -23.68 4.79 -32.84
N VAL A 92 -22.94 4.68 -33.95
CA VAL A 92 -23.37 3.88 -35.11
C VAL A 92 -23.28 2.39 -34.79
N LYS A 93 -22.22 1.95 -34.10
CA LYS A 93 -22.04 0.55 -33.69
C LYS A 93 -23.11 0.10 -32.70
N ASP A 94 -23.39 0.89 -31.65
CA ASP A 94 -24.49 0.66 -30.70
C ASP A 94 -25.85 0.60 -31.42
N TYR A 95 -26.07 1.42 -32.45
CA TYR A 95 -27.28 1.33 -33.26
C TYR A 95 -27.39 -0.05 -33.93
N TYR A 96 -26.33 -0.54 -34.57
CA TYR A 96 -26.34 -1.86 -35.18
C TYR A 96 -26.44 -3.02 -34.18
N ILE A 97 -25.92 -2.85 -32.96
CA ILE A 97 -26.11 -3.82 -31.88
C ILE A 97 -27.59 -3.94 -31.52
N ARG A 98 -28.32 -2.82 -31.42
CA ARG A 98 -29.76 -2.77 -31.12
C ARG A 98 -30.65 -3.18 -32.29
N TYR A 99 -30.18 -3.01 -33.52
CA TYR A 99 -30.91 -3.33 -34.76
C TYR A 99 -30.12 -4.35 -35.62
N PRO A 100 -29.99 -5.61 -35.15
CA PRO A 100 -29.13 -6.60 -35.79
C PRO A 100 -29.61 -7.02 -37.18
N LYS A 101 -30.92 -7.04 -37.46
CA LYS A 101 -31.42 -7.37 -38.81
C LYS A 101 -31.16 -6.23 -39.79
N LEU A 102 -31.22 -4.98 -39.34
CA LEU A 102 -30.79 -3.84 -40.16
C LEU A 102 -29.31 -3.93 -40.49
N HIS A 103 -28.46 -4.29 -39.52
CA HIS A 103 -27.03 -4.48 -39.76
C HIS A 103 -26.77 -5.59 -40.78
N GLN A 104 -27.41 -6.75 -40.61
CA GLN A 104 -27.28 -7.85 -41.55
C GLN A 104 -27.72 -7.46 -42.96
N TRP A 105 -28.88 -6.80 -43.10
CA TRP A 105 -29.33 -6.30 -44.40
C TRP A 105 -28.31 -5.35 -45.03
N ALA A 106 -27.70 -4.46 -44.24
CA ALA A 106 -26.69 -3.53 -44.75
C ALA A 106 -25.41 -4.25 -45.21
N ILE A 107 -24.99 -5.32 -44.52
CA ILE A 107 -23.88 -6.18 -44.97
C ILE A 107 -24.25 -6.91 -46.26
N ASP A 108 -25.43 -7.53 -46.31
CA ASP A 108 -25.91 -8.33 -47.44
C ASP A 108 -26.01 -7.51 -48.74
N ASN A 109 -26.17 -6.19 -48.62
CA ASN A 109 -26.23 -5.23 -49.73
C ASN A 109 -24.92 -4.44 -49.92
N GLU A 110 -23.81 -4.87 -49.31
CA GLU A 110 -22.49 -4.23 -49.44
C GLU A 110 -22.48 -2.73 -49.05
N LEU A 111 -23.44 -2.30 -48.22
CA LEU A 111 -23.55 -0.93 -47.73
C LEU A 111 -22.62 -0.67 -46.54
N VAL A 112 -22.22 -1.74 -45.85
CA VAL A 112 -21.20 -1.75 -44.80
C VAL A 112 -20.38 -3.03 -44.85
N GLU A 113 -19.12 -2.92 -44.45
CA GLU A 113 -18.17 -4.04 -44.47
C GLU A 113 -17.87 -4.61 -43.07
N ASP A 114 -18.31 -3.94 -42.00
CA ASP A 114 -17.94 -4.28 -40.63
C ASP A 114 -18.80 -5.44 -40.08
N SER A 115 -18.13 -6.53 -39.68
CA SER A 115 -18.73 -7.84 -39.36
C SER A 115 -19.11 -8.04 -37.88
N ARG A 116 -18.99 -7.00 -37.04
CA ARG A 116 -19.24 -7.04 -35.57
C ARG A 116 -18.33 -7.96 -34.75
N ALA A 117 -17.54 -8.82 -35.39
CA ALA A 117 -16.80 -9.89 -34.70
C ALA A 117 -15.79 -9.40 -33.67
N ASP A 118 -15.29 -8.17 -33.82
CA ASP A 118 -14.33 -7.49 -32.95
C ASP A 118 -14.98 -6.42 -32.05
N TRP A 119 -16.31 -6.30 -32.07
CA TRP A 119 -17.01 -5.27 -31.31
C TRP A 119 -17.22 -5.70 -29.85
N ASN A 120 -16.55 -5.00 -28.95
CA ASN A 120 -16.84 -5.10 -27.53
C ASN A 120 -18.11 -4.31 -27.19
N GLU A 121 -19.26 -4.98 -27.25
CA GLU A 121 -20.57 -4.35 -27.08
C GLU A 121 -20.72 -3.60 -25.75
N LYS A 122 -20.10 -4.10 -24.67
CA LYS A 122 -20.15 -3.46 -23.35
C LYS A 122 -19.37 -2.15 -23.33
N VAL A 123 -18.17 -2.14 -23.94
CA VAL A 123 -17.38 -0.91 -24.09
C VAL A 123 -18.12 0.11 -24.96
N ILE A 124 -18.66 -0.32 -26.10
CA ILE A 124 -19.43 0.56 -27.00
C ILE A 124 -20.62 1.19 -26.25
N ALA A 125 -21.38 0.40 -25.49
CA ALA A 125 -22.49 0.92 -24.71
C ALA A 125 -22.06 1.96 -23.65
N LEU A 126 -20.88 1.77 -23.03
CA LEU A 126 -20.30 2.73 -22.11
C LEU A 126 -19.86 4.02 -22.84
N ASP A 127 -19.20 3.89 -23.99
CA ASP A 127 -18.73 5.03 -24.81
C ASP A 127 -19.89 5.91 -25.26
N VAL A 128 -20.99 5.30 -25.73
CA VAL A 128 -22.19 6.05 -26.13
C VAL A 128 -22.84 6.72 -24.92
N ARG A 129 -22.92 6.03 -23.79
CA ARG A 129 -23.57 6.56 -22.58
C ARG A 129 -22.83 7.76 -21.99
N TRP A 130 -21.50 7.73 -22.02
CA TRP A 130 -20.64 8.70 -21.35
C TRP A 130 -19.92 9.65 -22.31
N ARG A 131 -20.38 9.73 -23.56
CA ARG A 131 -19.74 10.52 -24.62
C ARG A 131 -19.48 11.97 -24.22
N ILE A 132 -20.48 12.62 -23.63
CA ILE A 132 -20.40 14.02 -23.21
C ILE A 132 -19.33 14.20 -22.11
N GLU A 133 -19.25 13.26 -21.16
CA GLU A 133 -18.25 13.27 -20.10
C GLU A 133 -16.85 12.94 -20.62
N ASP A 134 -16.72 12.05 -21.60
CA ASP A 134 -15.46 11.78 -22.32
C ASP A 134 -14.97 13.06 -23.03
N ASP A 135 -15.84 13.74 -23.80
CA ASP A 135 -15.46 14.98 -24.49
C ASP A 135 -15.01 16.07 -23.47
N LYS A 136 -15.70 16.19 -22.33
CA LYS A 136 -15.30 17.11 -21.24
C LYS A 136 -13.94 16.73 -20.64
N TYR A 137 -13.70 15.44 -20.41
CA TYR A 137 -12.44 14.96 -19.84
C TYR A 137 -11.27 15.14 -20.82
N GLU A 138 -11.48 14.83 -22.10
CA GLU A 138 -10.47 14.93 -23.15
C GLU A 138 -10.09 16.39 -23.44
N ALA A 139 -11.04 17.32 -23.31
CA ALA A 139 -10.80 18.76 -23.43
C ALA A 139 -9.89 19.33 -22.32
N ILE A 140 -9.69 18.61 -21.20
CA ILE A 140 -8.74 18.98 -20.16
C ILE A 140 -7.33 18.61 -20.65
N ASP A 141 -6.41 19.56 -20.66
CA ASP A 141 -4.99 19.31 -20.97
C ASP A 141 -4.41 18.27 -19.97
N PRO A 142 -3.80 17.16 -20.46
CA PRO A 142 -3.30 16.08 -19.62
C PRO A 142 -2.20 16.49 -18.65
N ASP A 143 -1.43 17.53 -18.96
CA ASP A 143 -0.31 18.00 -18.15
C ASP A 143 -0.70 19.22 -17.29
N MET A 144 -1.93 19.73 -17.46
CA MET A 144 -2.40 20.89 -16.72
C MET A 144 -2.74 20.54 -15.27
N LYS A 145 -2.10 21.28 -14.37
CA LYS A 145 -2.30 21.18 -12.92
C LYS A 145 -3.13 22.33 -12.39
N ASN A 146 -3.89 22.05 -11.34
CA ASN A 146 -4.55 23.09 -10.55
C ASN A 146 -3.47 23.87 -9.77
N PRO A 147 -3.40 25.20 -9.91
CA PRO A 147 -2.36 26.02 -9.27
C PRO A 147 -2.45 26.06 -7.74
N ASN A 148 -3.59 25.68 -7.16
CA ASN A 148 -3.80 25.70 -5.70
C ASN A 148 -3.44 24.37 -5.03
N THR A 149 -3.58 23.25 -5.74
CA THR A 149 -3.41 21.89 -5.18
C THR A 149 -2.20 21.16 -5.77
N ASP A 150 -1.65 21.62 -6.89
CA ASP A 150 -0.60 20.96 -7.70
C ASP A 150 -1.01 19.56 -8.24
N VAL A 151 -2.31 19.24 -8.18
CA VAL A 151 -2.91 18.01 -8.72
C VAL A 151 -3.30 18.21 -10.19
N LEU A 152 -3.24 17.15 -11.00
CA LEU A 152 -3.68 17.20 -12.40
C LEU A 152 -5.19 17.47 -12.48
N LEU A 153 -5.61 18.40 -13.35
CA LEU A 153 -7.04 18.74 -13.50
C LEU A 153 -7.89 17.55 -13.92
N ARG A 154 -7.32 16.61 -14.69
CA ARG A 154 -7.99 15.34 -15.05
C ARG A 154 -8.25 14.45 -13.84
N GLU A 155 -7.33 14.41 -12.88
CA GLU A 155 -7.52 13.66 -11.64
C GLU A 155 -8.60 14.32 -10.78
N GLU A 156 -8.55 15.65 -10.64
CA GLU A 156 -9.61 16.40 -9.92
C GLU A 156 -10.99 16.19 -10.56
N PHE A 157 -11.08 16.19 -11.90
CA PHE A 157 -12.33 15.92 -12.61
C PHE A 157 -12.89 14.54 -12.27
N LEU A 158 -12.05 13.51 -12.18
CA LEU A 158 -12.47 12.13 -11.86
C LEU A 158 -12.82 11.93 -10.38
N LEU A 159 -12.23 12.74 -9.50
CA LEU A 159 -12.49 12.72 -8.06
C LEU A 159 -13.71 13.58 -7.67
N ASP A 160 -14.19 14.46 -8.55
CA ASP A 160 -15.40 15.26 -8.32
C ASP A 160 -16.62 14.31 -8.09
N PRO A 161 -17.37 14.48 -6.98
CA PRO A 161 -18.56 13.70 -6.70
C PRO A 161 -19.60 13.65 -7.84
N ILE A 162 -19.70 14.71 -8.65
CA ILE A 162 -20.60 14.78 -9.81
C ILE A 162 -20.18 13.78 -10.90
N ASN A 163 -18.87 13.56 -11.07
CA ASN A 163 -18.30 12.69 -12.09
C ASN A 163 -18.01 11.27 -11.58
N LYS A 164 -18.39 10.94 -10.34
CA LYS A 164 -18.10 9.62 -9.74
C LYS A 164 -18.62 8.45 -10.57
N GLN A 165 -19.83 8.56 -11.13
CA GLN A 165 -20.38 7.48 -11.97
C GLN A 165 -19.62 7.32 -13.28
N TYR A 166 -19.14 8.43 -13.85
CA TYR A 166 -18.30 8.41 -15.04
C TYR A 166 -16.94 7.77 -14.75
N ASN A 167 -16.29 8.11 -13.63
CA ASN A 167 -15.04 7.47 -13.23
C ASN A 167 -15.21 5.95 -13.02
N ASN A 168 -16.31 5.51 -12.40
CA ASN A 168 -16.64 4.09 -12.32
C ASN A 168 -16.78 3.45 -13.71
N ALA A 169 -17.50 4.10 -14.63
CA ALA A 169 -17.68 3.60 -15.98
C ALA A 169 -16.36 3.47 -16.75
N ARG A 170 -15.38 4.38 -16.54
CA ARG A 170 -14.04 4.23 -17.11
C ARG A 170 -13.31 2.98 -16.60
N ARG A 171 -13.51 2.63 -15.33
CA ARG A 171 -12.96 1.39 -14.75
C ARG A 171 -13.64 0.16 -15.29
N GLU A 172 -14.97 0.19 -15.44
CA GLU A 172 -15.73 -0.87 -16.10
C GLU A 172 -15.24 -1.06 -17.55
N ARG A 173 -15.09 0.03 -18.30
CA ARG A 173 -14.53 0.06 -19.66
C ARG A 173 -13.17 -0.62 -19.70
N THR A 174 -12.28 -0.28 -18.77
CA THR A 174 -10.92 -0.87 -18.69
C THR A 174 -10.98 -2.39 -18.52
N ILE A 175 -11.82 -2.90 -17.63
CA ILE A 175 -11.96 -4.35 -17.44
C ILE A 175 -12.57 -5.04 -18.66
N TYR A 176 -13.60 -4.45 -19.26
CA TYR A 176 -14.18 -5.02 -20.47
C TYR A 176 -13.23 -4.99 -21.65
N GLN A 177 -12.35 -4.00 -21.76
CA GLN A 177 -11.30 -3.97 -22.78
C GLN A 177 -10.27 -5.10 -22.61
N LEU A 178 -9.98 -5.50 -21.37
CA LEU A 178 -9.11 -6.64 -21.09
C LEU A 178 -9.81 -7.99 -21.35
N ASP A 179 -11.07 -8.09 -20.95
CA ASP A 179 -11.92 -9.26 -21.17
C ASP A 179 -13.39 -8.85 -21.29
N GLU A 180 -13.95 -8.93 -22.49
CA GLU A 180 -15.36 -8.60 -22.76
C GLU A 180 -16.33 -9.47 -21.92
N ASN A 181 -15.88 -10.67 -21.55
CA ASN A 181 -16.64 -11.65 -20.78
C ASN A 181 -16.33 -11.58 -19.27
N ALA A 182 -15.64 -10.53 -18.81
CA ALA A 182 -15.43 -10.26 -17.39
C ALA A 182 -16.77 -10.32 -16.62
N SER A 183 -16.75 -11.10 -15.54
CA SER A 183 -17.93 -11.28 -14.68
C SER A 183 -18.29 -10.00 -13.91
N ASP A 184 -19.57 -9.83 -13.57
CA ASP A 184 -20.04 -8.67 -12.79
C ASP A 184 -19.31 -8.54 -11.44
N ILE A 185 -18.92 -9.66 -10.81
CA ILE A 185 -18.15 -9.66 -9.56
C ILE A 185 -16.76 -9.05 -9.80
N LEU A 186 -16.06 -9.50 -10.84
CA LEU A 186 -14.73 -8.99 -11.18
C LEU A 186 -14.78 -7.49 -11.50
N VAL A 187 -15.77 -7.06 -12.27
CA VAL A 187 -15.99 -5.65 -12.61
C VAL A 187 -16.23 -4.83 -11.35
N LYS A 188 -17.12 -5.31 -10.46
CA LYS A 188 -17.42 -4.65 -9.19
C LYS A 188 -16.18 -4.56 -8.29
N ASP A 189 -15.40 -5.62 -8.18
CA ASP A 189 -14.18 -5.65 -7.38
C ASP A 189 -13.14 -4.68 -7.95
N PHE A 190 -12.99 -4.59 -9.28
CA PHE A 190 -12.06 -3.63 -9.89
C PHE A 190 -12.50 -2.17 -9.69
N VAL A 191 -13.80 -1.88 -9.82
CA VAL A 191 -14.34 -0.56 -9.53
C VAL A 191 -14.12 -0.21 -8.05
N GLY A 192 -14.34 -1.16 -7.14
CA GLY A 192 -14.10 -0.98 -5.71
C GLY A 192 -12.63 -0.76 -5.37
N TYR A 193 -11.71 -1.48 -6.03
CA TYR A 193 -10.28 -1.22 -5.92
C TYR A 193 -9.93 0.20 -6.39
N GLY A 194 -10.56 0.66 -7.47
CA GLY A 194 -10.43 2.04 -7.94
C GLY A 194 -10.85 3.08 -6.88
N HIS A 195 -11.87 2.81 -6.08
CA HIS A 195 -12.26 3.69 -4.97
C HIS A 195 -11.20 3.73 -3.85
N GLU A 196 -10.55 2.60 -3.57
CA GLU A 196 -9.43 2.58 -2.61
C GLU A 196 -8.23 3.37 -3.13
N ILE A 197 -7.92 3.28 -4.43
CA ILE A 197 -6.86 4.08 -5.06
C ILE A 197 -7.19 5.56 -4.99
N ASP A 198 -8.41 5.96 -5.32
CA ASP A 198 -8.84 7.36 -5.28
C ASP A 198 -8.63 7.99 -3.90
N LYS A 199 -8.82 7.19 -2.84
CA LYS A 199 -8.72 7.65 -1.46
C LYS A 199 -7.29 7.57 -0.90
N PHE A 200 -6.56 6.52 -1.22
CA PHE A 200 -5.32 6.17 -0.53
C PHE A 200 -4.11 5.99 -1.43
N ASN A 201 -4.24 6.04 -2.76
CA ASN A 201 -3.25 5.63 -3.76
C ASN A 201 -3.02 4.10 -3.84
N ALA A 202 -2.50 3.64 -4.99
CA ALA A 202 -2.31 2.22 -5.31
C ALA A 202 -1.23 1.50 -4.47
N GLY A 203 -0.27 2.26 -3.93
CA GLY A 203 0.84 1.74 -3.11
C GLY A 203 0.50 1.60 -1.63
N SER A 204 -0.63 2.13 -1.19
CA SER A 204 -1.09 2.09 0.21
C SER A 204 -1.41 0.69 0.72
N SER A 205 -1.35 0.54 2.04
CA SER A 205 -1.73 -0.70 2.73
C SER A 205 -3.22 -1.01 2.53
N GLN A 206 -4.09 0.00 2.42
CA GLN A 206 -5.52 -0.12 2.12
C GLN A 206 -5.74 -0.76 0.73
N ALA A 207 -5.10 -0.20 -0.31
CA ALA A 207 -5.20 -0.73 -1.67
C ALA A 207 -4.62 -2.15 -1.79
N LYS A 208 -3.48 -2.42 -1.14
CA LYS A 208 -2.86 -3.77 -1.11
C LYS A 208 -3.73 -4.79 -0.38
N LEU A 209 -4.32 -4.41 0.75
CA LEU A 209 -5.23 -5.27 1.51
C LEU A 209 -6.53 -5.54 0.74
N TYR A 210 -7.03 -4.56 -0.03
CA TYR A 210 -8.16 -4.77 -0.94
C TYR A 210 -7.84 -5.86 -1.97
N ARG A 211 -6.67 -5.77 -2.63
CA ARG A 211 -6.20 -6.80 -3.59
C ARG A 211 -6.06 -8.17 -2.93
N PHE A 212 -5.48 -8.23 -1.73
CA PHE A 212 -5.33 -9.47 -0.96
C PHE A 212 -6.67 -10.16 -0.68
N ASN A 213 -7.70 -9.38 -0.34
CA ASN A 213 -9.04 -9.90 -0.04
C ASN A 213 -9.85 -10.28 -1.30
N HIS A 214 -9.51 -9.74 -2.47
CA HIS A 214 -10.16 -10.02 -3.74
C HIS A 214 -9.25 -10.81 -4.69
N LYS A 215 -8.93 -12.05 -4.31
CA LYS A 215 -7.98 -12.92 -5.03
C LYS A 215 -8.34 -13.15 -6.50
N GLY A 216 -9.63 -13.17 -6.84
CA GLY A 216 -10.10 -13.29 -8.23
C GLY A 216 -9.68 -12.09 -9.08
N LEU A 217 -9.78 -10.88 -8.51
CA LEU A 217 -9.30 -9.67 -9.14
C LEU A 217 -7.77 -9.67 -9.28
N GLN A 218 -7.04 -10.01 -8.21
CA GLN A 218 -5.58 -10.09 -8.25
C GLN A 218 -5.09 -11.03 -9.36
N ALA A 219 -5.60 -12.26 -9.40
CA ALA A 219 -5.21 -13.25 -10.40
C ALA A 219 -5.60 -12.84 -11.83
N PHE A 220 -6.74 -12.16 -12.01
CA PHE A 220 -7.12 -11.62 -13.30
C PHE A 220 -6.13 -10.55 -13.79
N MET A 221 -5.81 -9.59 -12.92
CA MET A 221 -4.92 -8.47 -13.30
C MET A 221 -3.48 -8.92 -13.54
N GLU A 222 -2.98 -9.93 -12.81
CA GLU A 222 -1.69 -10.58 -13.08
C GLU A 222 -1.69 -11.29 -14.45
N LYS A 223 -2.75 -12.04 -14.77
CA LYS A 223 -2.87 -12.75 -16.06
C LYS A 223 -2.82 -11.79 -17.27
N HIS A 224 -3.26 -10.55 -17.09
CA HIS A 224 -3.26 -9.52 -18.12
C HIS A 224 -2.06 -8.57 -18.04
N ASP A 225 -1.01 -8.94 -17.29
CA ASP A 225 0.22 -8.15 -17.10
C ASP A 225 -0.02 -6.70 -16.61
N GLN A 226 -1.13 -6.48 -15.90
CA GLN A 226 -1.50 -5.17 -15.41
C GLN A 226 -0.94 -4.89 -14.02
N TRP A 227 -0.85 -5.92 -13.17
CA TRP A 227 -0.36 -5.81 -11.80
C TRP A 227 0.79 -6.78 -11.52
N GLU A 228 1.70 -6.33 -10.67
CA GLU A 228 2.73 -7.18 -10.08
C GLU A 228 2.14 -8.15 -9.04
N GLU A 229 2.88 -9.24 -8.81
CA GLU A 229 2.59 -10.20 -7.76
C GLU A 229 2.53 -9.50 -6.40
N LEU A 230 1.55 -9.89 -5.59
CA LEU A 230 1.35 -9.33 -4.27
C LEU A 230 2.14 -10.16 -3.23
N GLU A 231 2.96 -9.50 -2.41
CA GLU A 231 3.70 -10.13 -1.30
C GLU A 231 2.74 -10.55 -0.18
N MET A 232 2.07 -11.71 -0.35
CA MET A 232 0.98 -12.17 0.51
C MET A 232 1.39 -12.30 1.98
N GLU A 233 2.66 -12.58 2.26
CA GLU A 233 3.24 -12.65 3.60
C GLU A 233 3.24 -11.31 4.34
N LYS A 234 3.17 -10.17 3.63
CA LYS A 234 3.08 -8.83 4.23
C LYS A 234 1.65 -8.41 4.54
N ALA A 235 0.63 -9.21 4.23
CA ALA A 235 -0.76 -8.90 4.56
C ALA A 235 -1.01 -8.55 6.04
N PRO A 236 -0.38 -9.23 7.03
CA PRO A 236 -0.51 -8.82 8.43
C PRO A 236 0.07 -7.43 8.73
N ILE A 237 1.14 -7.02 8.04
CA ILE A 237 1.71 -5.67 8.16
C ILE A 237 0.69 -4.65 7.64
N TRP A 238 0.13 -4.86 6.44
CA TRP A 238 -0.86 -3.96 5.88
C TRP A 238 -2.11 -3.87 6.75
N GLN A 239 -2.56 -4.97 7.35
CA GLN A 239 -3.68 -4.95 8.28
C GLN A 239 -3.39 -4.07 9.50
N ILE A 240 -2.19 -4.18 10.08
CA ILE A 240 -1.77 -3.32 11.20
C ILE A 240 -1.75 -1.85 10.78
N ASP A 241 -1.18 -1.54 9.61
CA ASP A 241 -1.12 -0.16 9.11
C ASP A 241 -2.51 0.44 8.92
N VAL A 242 -3.47 -0.34 8.42
CA VAL A 242 -4.86 0.12 8.23
C VAL A 242 -5.58 0.27 9.56
N ASP A 243 -5.45 -0.69 10.48
CA ASP A 243 -6.14 -0.68 11.77
C ASP A 243 -5.64 0.46 12.68
N PHE A 244 -4.38 0.88 12.52
CA PHE A 244 -3.70 1.85 13.38
C PHE A 244 -3.19 3.10 12.64
N GLU A 245 -3.76 3.44 11.48
CA GLU A 245 -3.37 4.60 10.66
C GLU A 245 -3.38 5.91 11.48
N THR A 246 -4.42 6.13 12.29
CA THR A 246 -4.53 7.31 13.15
C THR A 246 -3.40 7.35 14.19
N ASP A 247 -3.13 6.23 14.86
CA ASP A 247 -2.07 6.15 15.87
C ASP A 247 -0.67 6.33 15.25
N ASP A 248 -0.44 5.83 14.03
CA ASP A 248 0.80 6.07 13.30
C ASP A 248 1.00 7.56 12.96
N ASN A 249 -0.07 8.23 12.52
CA ASN A 249 -0.02 9.66 12.25
C ASN A 249 0.24 10.48 13.53
N GLU A 250 -0.38 10.12 14.65
CA GLU A 250 -0.11 10.76 15.95
C GLU A 250 1.33 10.49 16.42
N TYR A 251 1.81 9.26 16.27
CA TYR A 251 3.19 8.89 16.60
C TYR A 251 4.20 9.68 15.74
N GLN A 252 3.96 9.80 14.43
CA GLN A 252 4.82 10.55 13.53
C GLN A 252 4.79 12.06 13.85
N ALA A 253 3.62 12.61 14.15
CA ALA A 253 3.50 14.00 14.58
C ALA A 253 4.30 14.29 15.88
N ILE A 254 4.39 13.32 16.79
CA ILE A 254 5.27 13.45 17.97
C ILE A 254 6.75 13.49 17.56
N LEU A 255 7.17 12.64 16.62
CA LEU A 255 8.55 12.65 16.12
C LEU A 255 8.89 13.99 15.45
N ASP A 256 8.02 14.48 14.57
CA ASP A 256 8.24 15.70 13.79
C ASP A 256 8.23 16.96 14.67
N LYS A 257 7.49 16.92 15.79
CA LYS A 257 7.39 18.04 16.74
C LYS A 257 8.69 18.34 17.49
N PHE A 258 9.55 17.34 17.70
CA PHE A 258 10.76 17.51 18.51
C PHE A 258 12.00 17.21 17.68
N GLU A 259 12.91 18.18 17.53
CA GLU A 259 14.23 17.92 16.90
C GLU A 259 15.16 17.12 17.84
N ASP A 260 14.99 17.27 19.15
CA ASP A 260 15.81 16.60 20.15
C ASP A 260 15.36 15.14 20.35
N ILE A 261 16.25 14.20 20.04
CA ILE A 261 16.00 12.74 20.14
C ILE A 261 15.58 12.29 21.56
N ARG A 262 16.05 12.94 22.63
CA ARG A 262 15.65 12.58 24.00
C ARG A 262 14.23 13.03 24.28
N LYS A 263 13.82 14.19 23.77
CA LYS A 263 12.43 14.66 23.84
C LYS A 263 11.50 13.77 23.01
N GLN A 264 11.89 13.41 21.78
CA GLN A 264 11.17 12.43 20.96
C GLN A 264 10.97 11.11 21.70
N ASN A 265 12.03 10.53 22.26
CA ASN A 265 11.97 9.27 23.01
C ASN A 265 11.07 9.36 24.24
N THR A 266 11.10 10.49 24.95
CA THR A 266 10.25 10.70 26.13
C THR A 266 8.77 10.78 25.73
N ALA A 267 8.46 11.55 24.68
CA ALA A 267 7.09 11.75 24.22
C ALA A 267 6.49 10.51 23.56
N THR A 268 7.24 9.83 22.69
CA THR A 268 6.81 8.55 22.07
C THR A 268 6.65 7.47 23.12
N LYS A 269 7.55 7.38 24.12
CA LYS A 269 7.36 6.45 25.24
C LYS A 269 6.09 6.76 26.03
N ALA A 270 5.77 8.02 26.29
CA ALA A 270 4.55 8.40 27.00
C ALA A 270 3.29 8.03 26.20
N PHE A 271 3.33 8.15 24.86
CA PHE A 271 2.25 7.76 23.95
C PHE A 271 2.07 6.24 23.87
N LEU A 272 3.17 5.49 23.73
CA LEU A 272 3.14 4.02 23.66
C LEU A 272 2.86 3.35 25.01
N PHE A 273 3.26 3.99 26.12
CA PHE A 273 3.19 3.44 27.47
C PHE A 273 2.54 4.40 28.47
N PRO A 274 1.29 4.85 28.26
CA PRO A 274 0.60 5.70 29.21
C PRO A 274 0.50 4.99 30.56
N ASN A 275 0.93 5.67 31.63
CA ASN A 275 1.02 5.11 32.98
C ASN A 275 1.89 3.83 33.08
N GLY A 276 2.88 3.69 32.19
CA GLY A 276 3.77 2.53 32.17
C GLY A 276 3.07 1.24 31.73
N LYS A 277 2.02 1.30 30.92
CA LYS A 277 1.40 0.10 30.33
C LYS A 277 1.34 0.22 28.81
N PRO A 278 1.70 -0.81 28.04
CA PRO A 278 1.63 -0.75 26.59
C PRO A 278 0.19 -0.51 26.14
N THR A 279 0.00 0.39 25.18
CA THR A 279 -1.27 0.52 24.45
C THR A 279 -1.46 -0.65 23.47
N PRO A 280 -2.69 -0.91 22.99
CA PRO A 280 -2.91 -1.85 21.89
C PRO A 280 -2.05 -1.52 20.66
N TYR A 281 -1.94 -0.23 20.33
CA TYR A 281 -1.06 0.25 19.27
C TYR A 281 0.41 -0.10 19.52
N ALA A 282 0.93 0.09 20.74
CA ALA A 282 2.31 -0.26 21.06
C ALA A 282 2.59 -1.75 20.80
N LEU A 283 1.69 -2.65 21.21
CA LEU A 283 1.82 -4.08 20.95
C LEU A 283 1.87 -4.36 19.43
N LYS A 284 0.93 -3.80 18.67
CA LYS A 284 0.86 -4.00 17.21
C LYS A 284 1.99 -3.35 16.44
N ARG A 285 2.52 -2.21 16.91
CA ARG A 285 3.70 -1.57 16.34
C ARG A 285 4.95 -2.45 16.47
N TYR A 286 5.17 -3.09 17.63
CA TYR A 286 6.28 -4.02 17.78
C TYR A 286 6.06 -5.34 17.02
N GLU A 287 4.80 -5.77 16.86
CA GLU A 287 4.45 -6.90 15.99
C GLU A 287 4.80 -6.58 14.54
N ARG A 288 4.42 -5.40 14.04
CA ARG A 288 4.80 -4.91 12.70
C ARG A 288 6.31 -4.88 12.52
N GLN A 289 7.06 -4.29 13.46
CA GLN A 289 8.54 -4.25 13.39
C GLN A 289 9.16 -5.64 13.32
N ALA A 290 8.62 -6.61 14.07
CA ALA A 290 9.09 -7.99 14.02
C ALA A 290 8.81 -8.63 12.66
N LEU A 291 7.64 -8.39 12.08
CA LEU A 291 7.26 -8.90 10.77
C LEU A 291 8.09 -8.27 9.64
N GLU A 292 8.36 -6.97 9.69
CA GLU A 292 9.17 -6.24 8.69
C GLU A 292 10.61 -6.78 8.54
N ILE A 293 11.15 -7.38 9.59
CA ILE A 293 12.50 -7.97 9.60
C ILE A 293 12.48 -9.51 9.55
N ASP A 294 11.32 -10.10 9.22
CA ASP A 294 11.08 -11.55 9.18
C ASP A 294 11.50 -12.26 10.48
N PHE A 295 11.19 -11.65 11.63
CA PHE A 295 11.63 -12.16 12.93
C PHE A 295 10.85 -13.42 13.31
N PRO A 296 11.50 -14.58 13.54
CA PRO A 296 10.80 -15.86 13.72
C PRO A 296 10.08 -16.01 15.06
N ARG A 297 10.27 -15.07 16.00
CA ARG A 297 9.72 -15.11 17.37
C ARG A 297 8.98 -13.82 17.69
N VAL A 298 7.98 -13.49 16.87
CA VAL A 298 7.21 -12.25 16.94
C VAL A 298 6.64 -11.99 18.34
N GLU A 299 6.01 -12.99 18.97
CA GLU A 299 5.43 -12.82 20.31
C GLU A 299 6.48 -12.50 21.38
N GLU A 300 7.64 -13.17 21.36
CA GLU A 300 8.76 -12.89 22.28
C GLU A 300 9.36 -11.51 22.01
N TYR A 301 9.42 -11.08 20.75
CA TYR A 301 9.87 -9.73 20.38
C TYR A 301 8.94 -8.65 20.94
N VAL A 302 7.63 -8.81 20.77
CA VAL A 302 6.64 -7.91 21.36
C VAL A 302 6.75 -7.90 22.88
N GLY A 303 6.88 -9.08 23.50
CA GLY A 303 7.06 -9.22 24.95
C GLY A 303 8.31 -8.51 25.45
N TRP A 304 9.45 -8.67 24.77
CA TRP A 304 10.71 -8.00 25.10
C TRP A 304 10.59 -6.48 25.12
N HIS A 305 9.89 -5.90 24.15
CA HIS A 305 9.74 -4.46 24.03
C HIS A 305 8.62 -3.86 24.90
N THR A 306 7.65 -4.67 25.32
CA THR A 306 6.47 -4.15 26.05
C THR A 306 6.40 -4.53 27.52
N ASN A 307 7.13 -5.57 27.93
CA ASN A 307 7.18 -6.00 29.33
C ASN A 307 7.98 -5.01 30.19
N GLN A 308 7.27 -4.24 31.02
CA GLN A 308 7.89 -3.25 31.90
C GLN A 308 8.82 -3.85 32.96
N THR A 309 8.70 -5.13 33.28
CA THR A 309 9.65 -5.77 34.22
C THR A 309 11.05 -5.88 33.64
N LEU A 310 11.19 -5.79 32.30
CA LEU A 310 12.47 -5.81 31.59
C LEU A 310 13.06 -4.41 31.41
N VAL A 311 12.32 -3.37 31.80
CA VAL A 311 12.77 -1.98 31.71
C VAL A 311 13.35 -1.56 33.04
N ARG A 312 14.56 -1.01 33.03
CA ARG A 312 15.18 -0.43 34.22
C ARG A 312 14.27 0.66 34.81
N PRO A 313 13.90 0.59 36.11
CA PRO A 313 13.11 1.62 36.76
C PRO A 313 13.82 2.99 36.71
N ALA A 314 13.07 4.05 36.44
CA ALA A 314 13.63 5.40 36.26
C ALA A 314 14.18 6.00 37.56
N ASP A 315 13.67 5.56 38.71
CA ASP A 315 14.11 5.93 40.06
C ASP A 315 15.31 5.11 40.56
N LEU A 316 15.73 4.08 39.82
CA LEU A 316 16.85 3.24 40.21
C LEU A 316 18.19 3.91 39.88
N ASP A 317 18.90 4.36 40.92
CA ASP A 317 20.22 4.99 40.83
C ASP A 317 21.14 4.25 39.84
N SER A 318 21.74 4.98 38.90
CA SER A 318 22.54 4.44 37.80
C SER A 318 23.66 3.47 38.23
N SER A 319 24.17 3.59 39.46
CA SER A 319 25.21 2.74 40.02
C SER A 319 24.70 1.40 40.57
N ILE A 320 23.38 1.24 40.73
CA ILE A 320 22.73 -0.01 41.11
C ILE A 320 22.54 -0.85 39.83
N PRO A 321 22.99 -2.12 39.80
CA PRO A 321 22.78 -2.95 38.61
C PRO A 321 21.30 -3.33 38.42
N PHE A 322 20.93 -3.61 37.17
CA PHE A 322 19.62 -4.11 36.77
C PHE A 322 19.84 -5.34 35.89
N TYR A 323 19.20 -6.47 36.23
CA TYR A 323 19.50 -7.78 35.64
C TYR A 323 18.30 -8.46 34.98
N GLU A 324 17.08 -7.90 35.05
CA GLU A 324 15.89 -8.61 34.54
C GLU A 324 15.93 -8.85 33.03
N ASP A 325 16.48 -7.91 32.28
CA ASP A 325 16.66 -8.04 30.84
C ASP A 325 17.75 -9.09 30.49
N ASP A 326 18.86 -9.12 31.23
CA ASP A 326 19.89 -10.16 31.10
C ASP A 326 19.36 -11.55 31.48
N TRP A 327 18.63 -11.68 32.58
CA TRP A 327 18.02 -12.95 32.98
C TRP A 327 17.01 -13.43 31.95
N TYR A 328 16.19 -12.54 31.40
CA TYR A 328 15.28 -12.87 30.31
C TYR A 328 16.02 -13.45 29.11
N LEU A 329 17.12 -12.82 28.67
CA LEU A 329 17.92 -13.30 27.54
C LEU A 329 18.60 -14.66 27.81
N ILE A 330 19.01 -14.93 29.05
CA ILE A 330 19.55 -16.24 29.44
C ILE A 330 18.46 -17.30 29.47
N ASP A 331 17.26 -16.97 29.97
CA ASP A 331 16.08 -17.85 29.99
C ASP A 331 15.54 -18.12 28.57
N HIS A 332 15.82 -17.23 27.59
CA HIS A 332 15.35 -17.32 26.20
C HIS A 332 16.53 -17.34 25.18
N PRO A 333 17.36 -18.41 25.16
CA PRO A 333 18.58 -18.45 24.35
C PRO A 333 18.31 -18.40 22.83
N GLU A 334 17.20 -18.98 22.38
CA GLU A 334 16.82 -18.94 20.96
C GLU A 334 16.34 -17.56 20.51
N PHE A 335 15.69 -16.79 21.39
CA PHE A 335 15.35 -15.38 21.13
C PHE A 335 16.61 -14.53 21.02
N LEU A 336 17.56 -14.68 21.96
CA LEU A 336 18.84 -13.99 21.89
C LEU A 336 19.59 -14.31 20.58
N LYS A 337 19.57 -15.58 20.14
CA LYS A 337 20.16 -16.00 18.88
C LYS A 337 19.47 -15.34 17.67
N ALA A 338 18.14 -15.27 17.68
CA ALA A 338 17.37 -14.58 16.65
C ALA A 338 17.68 -13.06 16.61
N MET A 339 17.70 -12.38 17.76
CA MET A 339 18.06 -10.96 17.88
C MET A 339 19.45 -10.66 17.32
N ARG A 340 20.44 -11.55 17.57
CA ARG A 340 21.78 -11.43 17.00
C ARG A 340 21.80 -11.66 15.48
N LYS A 341 21.07 -12.66 15.00
CA LYS A 341 20.96 -12.95 13.55
C LYS A 341 20.34 -11.78 12.80
N ALA A 342 19.36 -11.10 13.40
CA ALA A 342 18.71 -9.90 12.87
C ALA A 342 19.53 -8.60 13.07
N ASN A 343 20.77 -8.67 13.60
CA ASN A 343 21.62 -7.52 13.90
C ASN A 343 21.03 -6.48 14.87
N LEU A 344 20.02 -6.85 15.65
CA LEU A 344 19.41 -5.97 16.66
C LEU A 344 20.28 -5.82 17.91
N PHE A 345 21.17 -6.79 18.16
CA PHE A 345 22.24 -6.68 19.16
C PHE A 345 23.61 -6.61 18.51
N THR A 346 24.15 -5.40 18.41
CA THR A 346 25.48 -5.13 17.87
C THR A 346 26.61 -5.35 18.90
N GLY A 347 26.29 -5.33 20.21
CA GLY A 347 27.23 -5.54 21.31
C GLY A 347 27.22 -6.97 21.87
N LYS A 348 28.40 -7.51 22.19
CA LYS A 348 28.50 -8.74 22.98
C LYS A 348 28.11 -8.44 24.43
N ARG A 349 26.85 -8.73 24.80
CA ARG A 349 26.43 -8.72 26.21
C ARG A 349 27.29 -9.70 27.01
N ASP A 350 27.78 -9.24 28.16
CA ASP A 350 28.61 -10.02 29.06
C ASP A 350 27.78 -10.57 30.22
N PHE A 351 27.31 -11.80 30.08
CA PHE A 351 26.52 -12.47 31.13
C PHE A 351 27.38 -12.97 32.31
N ARG A 352 28.71 -12.78 32.30
CA ARG A 352 29.57 -13.25 33.40
C ARG A 352 29.25 -12.57 34.73
N LEU A 353 28.81 -11.33 34.69
CA LEU A 353 28.45 -10.53 35.88
C LEU A 353 26.97 -10.63 36.25
N VAL A 354 26.24 -11.55 35.62
CA VAL A 354 24.83 -11.80 35.93
C VAL A 354 24.75 -12.79 37.09
N PRO A 355 23.92 -12.51 38.12
CA PRO A 355 23.70 -13.42 39.23
C PRO A 355 23.20 -14.79 38.78
N MET A 356 24.01 -15.81 39.04
CA MET A 356 23.75 -17.20 38.67
C MET A 356 23.99 -18.15 39.85
N LYS A 357 23.26 -19.26 39.86
CA LYS A 357 23.48 -20.39 40.74
C LYS A 357 23.38 -21.68 39.93
N ASP A 358 24.37 -22.56 40.05
CA ASP A 358 24.41 -23.85 39.35
C ASP A 358 24.22 -23.71 37.82
N GLY A 359 24.76 -22.63 37.24
CA GLY A 359 24.68 -22.33 35.81
C GLY A 359 23.34 -21.77 35.34
N LYS A 360 22.42 -21.43 36.25
CA LYS A 360 21.10 -20.85 35.93
C LYS A 360 20.93 -19.46 36.55
N PRO A 361 20.16 -18.55 35.93
CA PRO A 361 19.74 -17.28 36.52
C PRO A 361 19.22 -17.47 37.95
N ASN A 362 19.73 -16.66 38.89
CA ASN A 362 19.25 -16.68 40.26
C ASN A 362 18.85 -15.28 40.72
N ARG A 363 17.54 -15.01 40.64
CA ARG A 363 16.93 -13.73 41.01
C ARG A 363 17.13 -13.39 42.49
N LYS A 364 17.21 -14.39 43.39
CA LYS A 364 17.48 -14.16 44.82
C LYS A 364 18.90 -13.63 45.03
N VAL A 365 19.90 -14.27 44.42
CA VAL A 365 21.29 -13.81 44.50
C VAL A 365 21.44 -12.38 43.94
N GLY A 366 20.74 -12.08 42.86
CA GLY A 366 20.72 -10.71 42.31
C GLY A 366 20.04 -9.69 43.21
N ALA A 367 18.91 -10.04 43.82
CA ALA A 367 18.24 -9.17 44.79
C ALA A 367 19.13 -8.88 46.00
N ASP A 368 19.83 -9.90 46.53
CA ASP A 368 20.78 -9.75 47.62
C ASP A 368 21.96 -8.83 47.21
N TYR A 369 22.49 -8.98 45.99
CA TYR A 369 23.58 -8.12 45.52
C TYR A 369 23.13 -6.67 45.29
N ILE A 370 21.92 -6.47 44.77
CA ILE A 370 21.30 -5.14 44.67
C ILE A 370 21.15 -4.52 46.07
N GLY A 371 20.73 -5.30 47.06
CA GLY A 371 20.65 -4.89 48.46
C GLY A 371 22.01 -4.44 49.01
N TYR A 372 23.06 -5.21 48.75
CA TYR A 372 24.44 -4.83 49.09
C TYR A 372 24.85 -3.50 48.44
N LYS A 373 24.57 -3.31 47.14
CA LYS A 373 24.92 -2.07 46.42
C LYS A 373 24.14 -0.86 46.95
N LYS A 374 22.89 -1.04 47.38
CA LYS A 374 22.11 0.01 48.04
C LYS A 374 22.71 0.43 49.38
N LEU A 375 23.14 -0.53 50.21
CA LEU A 375 23.86 -0.23 51.46
C LEU A 375 25.15 0.54 51.19
N LEU A 376 25.91 0.13 50.18
CA LEU A 376 27.14 0.81 49.77
C LEU A 376 26.87 2.27 49.36
N LEU A 377 25.76 2.55 48.67
CA LEU A 377 25.36 3.91 48.28
C LEU A 377 24.85 4.76 49.44
N GLN A 378 24.42 4.13 50.53
CA GLN A 378 23.98 4.79 51.75
C GLN A 378 25.14 5.02 52.75
N ASP A 379 26.39 4.90 52.28
CA ASP A 379 27.60 5.01 53.10
C ASP A 379 27.60 4.08 54.32
N ALA A 380 27.01 2.88 54.19
CA ALA A 380 27.05 1.87 55.24
C ALA A 380 28.49 1.54 55.64
N SER A 381 28.71 1.35 56.94
CA SER A 381 30.04 1.06 57.47
C SER A 381 30.57 -0.28 56.95
N GLY A 382 31.89 -0.43 56.92
CA GLY A 382 32.52 -1.70 56.51
C GLY A 382 32.02 -2.90 57.32
N ILE A 383 31.69 -2.69 58.61
CA ILE A 383 31.14 -3.73 59.49
C ILE A 383 29.75 -4.18 59.03
N GLU A 384 28.89 -3.24 58.64
CA GLU A 384 27.54 -3.56 58.15
C GLU A 384 27.59 -4.28 56.81
N LEU A 385 28.47 -3.86 55.90
CA LEU A 385 28.67 -4.52 54.61
C LEU A 385 29.20 -5.95 54.77
N ASP A 386 30.16 -6.14 55.68
CA ASP A 386 30.71 -7.45 56.01
C ASP A 386 29.66 -8.38 56.64
N GLN A 387 28.82 -7.84 57.54
CA GLN A 387 27.72 -8.58 58.14
C GLN A 387 26.66 -8.97 57.10
N TYR A 388 26.30 -8.05 56.20
CA TYR A 388 25.36 -8.32 55.12
C TYR A 388 25.84 -9.46 54.22
N ARG A 389 27.13 -9.48 53.85
CA ARG A 389 27.73 -10.57 53.06
C ARG A 389 27.65 -11.93 53.77
N LEU A 390 27.77 -11.96 55.09
CA LEU A 390 27.66 -13.19 55.87
C LEU A 390 26.23 -13.71 55.98
N ASP A 391 25.26 -12.80 56.04
CA ASP A 391 23.85 -13.16 56.09
C ASP A 391 23.33 -13.65 54.72
N HIS A 392 24.08 -13.37 53.64
CA HIS A 392 23.73 -13.72 52.26
C HIS A 392 24.86 -14.51 51.57
N LEU A 393 25.24 -15.65 52.14
CA LEU A 393 26.40 -16.47 51.72
C LEU A 393 26.39 -16.86 50.23
N GLU A 394 25.22 -17.08 49.64
CA GLU A 394 25.13 -17.47 48.23
C GLU A 394 25.52 -16.32 47.29
N MET A 395 25.18 -15.09 47.68
CA MET A 395 25.60 -13.88 46.97
C MET A 395 27.09 -13.61 47.16
N ASP A 396 27.63 -13.88 48.34
CA ASP A 396 29.07 -13.81 48.61
C ASP A 396 29.90 -14.82 47.81
N LYS A 397 29.47 -16.08 47.75
CA LYS A 397 30.09 -17.09 46.90
C LYS A 397 30.05 -16.69 45.42
N TRP A 398 28.89 -16.24 44.95
CA TRP A 398 28.72 -15.80 43.56
C TRP A 398 29.65 -14.62 43.24
N ALA A 399 29.64 -13.56 44.03
CA ALA A 399 30.46 -12.37 43.81
C ALA A 399 31.97 -12.68 43.78
N VAL A 400 32.44 -13.62 44.61
CA VAL A 400 33.82 -14.11 44.54
C VAL A 400 34.08 -14.93 43.28
N SER A 401 33.13 -15.79 42.88
CA SER A 401 33.26 -16.61 41.67
C SER A 401 33.38 -15.78 40.39
N VAL A 402 32.72 -14.60 40.35
CA VAL A 402 32.78 -13.65 39.23
C VAL A 402 33.83 -12.56 39.42
N ARG A 403 34.69 -12.67 40.45
CA ARG A 403 35.80 -11.76 40.78
C ARG A 403 35.39 -10.32 41.11
N ILE A 404 34.16 -10.11 41.56
CA ILE A 404 33.76 -8.84 42.21
C ILE A 404 34.51 -8.72 43.55
N TRP A 405 34.65 -9.84 44.27
CA TRP A 405 35.42 -9.94 45.52
C TRP A 405 36.52 -10.99 45.40
N THR A 406 37.57 -10.84 46.21
CA THR A 406 38.75 -11.73 46.20
C THR A 406 38.54 -13.00 47.02
N THR A 407 37.85 -12.89 48.15
CA THR A 407 37.57 -14.00 49.08
C THR A 407 36.19 -13.86 49.70
N THR A 408 35.59 -14.99 50.07
CA THR A 408 34.32 -15.00 50.80
C THR A 408 34.51 -14.43 52.21
N MET A 409 33.46 -13.87 52.80
CA MET A 409 33.52 -13.35 54.16
C MET A 409 33.78 -14.43 55.20
N THR A 410 33.25 -15.64 54.97
CA THR A 410 33.55 -16.79 55.83
C THR A 410 35.05 -17.11 55.81
N GLU A 411 35.68 -17.06 54.63
CA GLU A 411 37.12 -17.27 54.48
C GLU A 411 37.94 -16.13 55.08
N GLN A 412 37.48 -14.88 54.92
CA GLN A 412 38.12 -13.71 55.51
C GLN A 412 38.10 -13.78 57.05
N ARG A 413 36.96 -14.13 57.66
CA ARG A 413 36.85 -14.36 59.12
C ARG A 413 37.71 -15.54 59.58
N ARG A 414 37.75 -16.64 58.82
CA ARG A 414 38.64 -17.78 59.12
C ARG A 414 40.11 -17.35 59.15
N ARG A 415 40.57 -16.59 58.15
CA ARG A 415 41.94 -16.07 58.08
C ARG A 415 42.27 -15.09 59.20
N LEU A 416 41.32 -14.23 59.60
CA LEU A 416 41.53 -13.30 60.72
C LEU A 416 41.77 -14.03 62.05
N GLY A 417 41.16 -15.21 62.24
CA GLY A 417 41.39 -16.09 63.38
C GLY A 417 42.71 -16.88 63.34
N MET A 418 43.41 -16.88 62.20
CA MET A 418 44.70 -17.56 62.04
C MET A 418 45.87 -16.66 62.42
N THR A 419 46.88 -17.27 63.05
CA THR A 419 48.18 -16.64 63.28
C THR A 419 48.89 -16.32 61.96
N PRO A 420 49.81 -15.34 61.93
CA PRO A 420 50.60 -15.05 60.73
C PRO A 420 51.32 -16.27 60.14
N SER A 421 51.83 -17.17 61.00
CA SER A 421 52.51 -18.41 60.58
C SER A 421 51.57 -19.41 59.92
N GLU A 422 50.33 -19.56 60.43
CA GLU A 422 49.33 -20.44 59.83
C GLU A 422 48.88 -19.95 58.45
N ARG A 423 48.66 -18.64 58.28
CA ARG A 423 48.33 -18.05 56.97
C ARG A 423 49.45 -18.27 55.96
N PHE A 424 50.70 -18.03 56.36
CA PHE A 424 51.86 -18.22 55.50
C PHE A 424 52.00 -19.68 55.05
N MET A 425 51.83 -20.65 55.96
CA MET A 425 51.89 -22.06 55.60
C MET A 425 50.79 -22.47 54.62
N GLU A 426 49.56 -21.98 54.79
CA GLU A 426 48.45 -22.30 53.90
C GLU A 426 48.60 -21.67 52.51
N GLU A 427 49.05 -20.41 52.44
CA GLU A 427 49.30 -19.70 51.18
C GLU A 427 50.48 -20.33 50.41
N THR A 428 51.53 -20.73 51.12
CA THR A 428 52.66 -21.49 50.55
C THR A 428 52.19 -22.84 49.99
N LYS A 429 51.30 -23.54 50.70
CA LYS A 429 50.73 -24.81 50.25
C LYS A 429 49.85 -24.62 49.01
N ARG A 430 49.02 -23.58 48.96
CA ARG A 430 48.17 -23.27 47.79
C ARG A 430 49.02 -22.94 46.56
N LEU A 431 50.06 -22.13 46.71
CA LEU A 431 51.01 -21.82 45.64
C LEU A 431 51.74 -23.08 45.14
N GLN A 432 52.14 -23.98 46.04
CA GLN A 432 52.72 -25.27 45.67
C GLN A 432 51.75 -26.18 44.92
N GLU A 433 50.46 -26.15 45.25
CA GLU A 433 49.42 -26.90 44.53
C GLU A 433 49.07 -26.27 43.17
N GLU A 434 49.04 -24.94 43.06
CA GLU A 434 48.87 -24.21 41.79
C GLU A 434 50.06 -24.43 40.85
N LEU A 435 51.30 -24.48 41.36
CA LEU A 435 52.51 -24.81 40.59
C LEU A 435 52.54 -26.27 40.09
N ARG A 436 51.77 -27.16 40.72
CA ARG A 436 51.68 -28.58 40.35
C ARG A 436 50.56 -28.87 39.34
N ARG A 437 49.65 -27.92 39.12
CA ARG A 437 48.59 -28.00 38.10
C ARG A 437 49.02 -27.26 36.85
#